data_AF-A0A538KY39-F1
#
_entry.id   AF-A0A538KY39-F1
#
_cell.length_a   1.000
_cell.length_b   1.000
_cell.length_c   1.000
_cell.angle_alpha   90.00
_cell.angle_beta   90.00
_cell.angle_gamma   90.00
#
_symmetry.space_group_name_H-M   'P 1'
#
loop_
_entity.id
_entity.type
_entity.pdbx_description
1 polymer ?
#
loop_
_entity_poly.entity_id
_entity_poly.type
_entity_poly.pdbx_seq_one_letter_code
_entity_poly.pdbx_strand_id
1 'polypeptide(L)'
;MAEAALTLYQTEWCPFSSAVREVLTELGLDFVARQVEPWPKDRTELKAVADTDQIPVLRTEDGRLFRGTREIFAHLQEREPSRYAAAHRRRFAAHRDARESDVPGQLLEYFRGNDELEAADGSVAEAEVVDVPQASRYELRLGGRLIGLAAYRRRNGRIAFTHTEVDESCEGRGLGSRLAEAALADALKENLEVVPLCPFIAYYIEKHPEYQQLVAR
;
A
#
# COMPACT_ATOMS: atom_id res chain seq x y z
N MET A 1 -4.24 -36.26 5.58
CA MET A 1 -3.96 -35.32 6.69
C MET A 1 -4.19 -33.94 6.11
N ALA A 2 -5.02 -33.09 6.71
CA ALA A 2 -5.22 -31.74 6.18
C ALA A 2 -3.86 -31.02 6.25
N GLU A 3 -3.31 -30.69 5.09
CA GLU A 3 -2.14 -29.84 4.98
C GLU A 3 -2.48 -28.56 5.74
N ALA A 4 -1.69 -28.21 6.76
CA ALA A 4 -1.88 -26.96 7.46
C ALA A 4 -1.79 -25.87 6.40
N ALA A 5 -2.87 -25.13 6.20
CA ALA A 5 -2.94 -24.08 5.19
C ALA A 5 -2.83 -22.74 5.90
N LEU A 6 -2.24 -21.75 5.20
CA LEU A 6 -2.28 -20.36 5.64
C LEU A 6 -3.72 -19.95 5.95
N THR A 7 -3.94 -19.16 7.01
CA THR A 7 -5.26 -18.60 7.31
C THR A 7 -5.19 -17.09 7.24
N LEU A 8 -5.96 -16.49 6.34
CA LEU A 8 -6.09 -15.05 6.21
C LEU A 8 -7.38 -14.59 6.88
N TYR A 9 -7.27 -13.89 8.00
CA TYR A 9 -8.38 -13.22 8.68
C TYR A 9 -8.67 -11.90 7.96
N GLN A 10 -9.87 -11.77 7.42
CA GLN A 10 -10.19 -10.72 6.46
C GLN A 10 -11.68 -10.36 6.39
N THR A 11 -11.99 -9.32 5.62
CA THR A 11 -13.33 -9.04 5.10
C THR A 11 -13.25 -8.72 3.61
N GLU A 12 -14.31 -9.03 2.87
CA GLU A 12 -14.30 -8.89 1.40
C GLU A 12 -14.21 -7.44 0.91
N TRP A 13 -14.75 -6.51 1.71
CA TRP A 13 -14.74 -5.06 1.43
C TRP A 13 -13.44 -4.38 1.81
N CYS A 14 -12.54 -5.07 2.53
CA CYS A 14 -11.26 -4.49 2.94
C CYS A 14 -10.26 -4.53 1.78
N PRO A 15 -9.83 -3.38 1.24
CA PRO A 15 -8.91 -3.35 0.09
C PRO A 15 -7.55 -4.00 0.43
N PHE A 16 -7.09 -3.83 1.68
CA PHE A 16 -5.86 -4.43 2.19
C PHE A 16 -5.93 -5.96 2.23
N SER A 17 -7.07 -6.51 2.64
CA SER A 17 -7.31 -7.95 2.62
C SER A 17 -7.34 -8.51 1.20
N SER A 18 -7.93 -7.75 0.28
CA SER A 18 -7.98 -8.13 -1.13
C SER A 18 -6.59 -8.21 -1.76
N ALA A 19 -5.72 -7.23 -1.48
CA ALA A 19 -4.34 -7.23 -1.94
C ALA A 19 -3.58 -8.48 -1.45
N VAL A 20 -3.75 -8.86 -0.17
CA VAL A 20 -3.11 -10.07 0.38
C VAL A 20 -3.59 -11.35 -0.33
N ARG A 21 -4.90 -11.50 -0.57
CA ARG A 21 -5.45 -12.68 -1.28
C ARG A 21 -4.83 -12.85 -2.66
N GLU A 22 -4.61 -11.75 -3.37
CA GLU A 22 -4.04 -11.80 -4.71
C GLU A 22 -2.57 -12.21 -4.67
N VAL A 23 -1.75 -11.66 -3.77
CA VAL A 23 -0.35 -12.09 -3.58
C VAL A 23 -0.27 -13.59 -3.25
N LEU A 24 -1.10 -14.07 -2.33
CA LEU A 24 -1.14 -15.50 -1.97
C LEU A 24 -1.47 -16.37 -3.19
N THR A 25 -2.45 -15.96 -4.00
CA THR A 25 -2.83 -16.66 -5.23
C THR A 25 -1.69 -16.69 -6.25
N GLU A 26 -0.93 -15.61 -6.39
CA GLU A 26 0.20 -15.54 -7.32
C GLU A 26 1.40 -16.37 -6.90
N LEU A 27 1.66 -16.43 -5.59
CA LEU A 27 2.65 -17.35 -5.03
C LEU A 27 2.19 -18.80 -5.12
N GLY A 28 0.92 -19.05 -5.48
CA GLY A 28 0.34 -20.39 -5.55
C GLY A 28 0.19 -21.02 -4.17
N LEU A 29 0.01 -20.18 -3.14
CA LEU A 29 -0.13 -20.60 -1.75
C LEU A 29 -1.61 -20.87 -1.46
N ASP A 30 -1.91 -22.09 -1.02
CA ASP A 30 -3.23 -22.43 -0.54
C ASP A 30 -3.49 -21.72 0.80
N PHE A 31 -4.66 -21.09 0.90
CA PHE A 31 -5.06 -20.41 2.12
C PHE A 31 -6.56 -20.53 2.38
N VAL A 32 -6.91 -20.49 3.66
CA VAL A 32 -8.28 -20.35 4.15
C VAL A 32 -8.57 -18.87 4.38
N ALA A 33 -9.51 -18.30 3.63
CA ALA A 33 -10.05 -16.98 3.91
C ALA A 33 -11.03 -17.07 5.08
N ARG A 34 -10.63 -16.63 6.27
CA ARG A 34 -11.49 -16.58 7.45
C ARG A 34 -12.12 -15.19 7.58
N GLN A 35 -13.45 -15.13 7.46
CA GLN A 35 -14.18 -13.88 7.66
C GLN A 35 -14.15 -13.48 9.13
N VAL A 36 -14.03 -12.17 9.39
CA VAL A 36 -14.18 -11.60 10.73
C VAL A 36 -15.40 -10.69 10.79
N GLU A 37 -15.85 -10.38 12.01
CA GLU A 37 -16.92 -9.42 12.24
C GLU A 37 -16.64 -8.07 11.54
N PRO A 38 -17.67 -7.42 10.96
CA PRO A 38 -17.46 -6.20 10.17
C PRO A 38 -16.92 -5.06 11.04
N TRP A 39 -17.38 -4.95 12.28
CA TRP A 39 -17.00 -3.87 13.19
C TRP A 39 -15.83 -4.27 14.09
N PRO A 40 -14.74 -3.49 14.17
CA PRO A 40 -13.55 -3.84 14.96
C PRO A 40 -13.83 -4.26 16.40
N LYS A 41 -14.69 -3.51 17.10
CA LYS A 41 -15.09 -3.79 18.50
C LYS A 41 -15.71 -5.17 18.71
N ASP A 42 -16.32 -5.75 17.66
CA ASP A 42 -17.05 -7.01 17.72
C ASP A 42 -16.15 -8.20 17.31
N ARG A 43 -14.92 -7.95 16.83
CA ARG A 43 -13.94 -8.96 16.38
C ARG A 43 -13.26 -9.69 17.55
N THR A 44 -14.07 -10.20 18.47
CA THR A 44 -13.63 -10.91 19.68
C THR A 44 -12.81 -12.16 19.37
N GLU A 45 -13.17 -12.93 18.33
CA GLU A 45 -12.40 -14.10 17.89
C GLU A 45 -11.02 -13.68 17.35
N LEU A 46 -10.96 -12.64 16.51
CA LEU A 46 -9.68 -12.14 15.97
C LEU A 46 -8.79 -11.64 17.11
N LYS A 47 -9.37 -10.92 18.08
CA LYS A 47 -8.64 -10.44 19.25
C LYS A 47 -8.13 -11.57 20.12
N ALA A 48 -8.89 -12.65 20.27
CA ALA A 48 -8.44 -13.84 21.01
C ALA A 48 -7.29 -14.58 20.29
N VAL A 49 -7.33 -14.66 18.95
CA VAL A 49 -6.32 -15.38 18.17
C VAL A 49 -5.06 -14.56 17.97
N ALA A 50 -5.22 -13.29 17.64
CA ALA A 50 -4.16 -12.44 17.09
C ALA A 50 -4.01 -11.13 17.84
N ASP A 51 -4.60 -10.97 19.04
CA ASP A 51 -4.46 -9.79 19.90
C ASP A 51 -4.55 -8.45 19.15
N THR A 52 -5.44 -8.40 18.17
CA THR A 52 -5.73 -7.22 17.35
C THR A 52 -7.18 -7.29 16.89
N ASP A 53 -7.76 -6.12 16.63
CA ASP A 53 -9.03 -5.98 15.93
C ASP A 53 -8.84 -5.47 14.49
N GLN A 54 -7.60 -5.26 14.06
CA GLN A 54 -7.27 -4.79 12.72
C GLN A 54 -7.08 -5.96 11.75
N ILE A 55 -7.49 -5.75 10.50
CA ILE A 55 -7.33 -6.71 9.40
C ILE A 55 -6.53 -6.06 8.26
N PRO A 56 -5.84 -6.84 7.41
CA PRO A 56 -5.74 -8.31 7.43
C PRO A 56 -4.81 -8.87 8.53
N VAL A 57 -5.00 -10.14 8.89
CA VAL A 57 -4.02 -10.92 9.66
C VAL A 57 -3.75 -12.23 8.93
N LEU A 58 -2.49 -12.55 8.67
CA LEU A 58 -2.08 -13.85 8.13
C LEU A 58 -1.54 -14.72 9.26
N ARG A 59 -2.10 -15.92 9.39
CA ARG A 59 -1.55 -16.99 10.22
C ARG A 59 -0.91 -18.04 9.32
N THR A 60 0.33 -18.38 9.61
CA THR A 60 1.08 -19.43 8.92
C THR A 60 0.79 -20.81 9.48
N GLU A 61 1.24 -21.84 8.77
CA GLU A 61 1.07 -23.25 9.12
C GLU A 61 1.69 -23.59 10.48
N ASP A 62 2.84 -22.99 10.80
CA ASP A 62 3.55 -23.14 12.07
C ASP A 62 2.96 -22.27 13.20
N GLY A 63 1.92 -21.49 12.90
CA GLY A 63 1.18 -20.67 13.84
C GLY A 63 1.70 -19.25 14.01
N ARG A 64 2.72 -18.81 13.26
CA ARG A 64 3.15 -17.40 13.31
C ARG A 64 2.06 -16.48 12.76
N LEU A 65 1.96 -15.29 13.35
CA LEU A 65 0.96 -14.28 13.01
C LEU A 65 1.63 -13.03 12.47
N PHE A 66 1.08 -12.51 11.38
CA PHE A 66 1.48 -11.25 10.74
C PHE A 66 0.28 -10.33 10.64
N ARG A 67 0.38 -9.14 11.20
CA ARG A 67 -0.73 -8.19 11.37
C ARG A 67 -0.56 -7.01 10.41
N GLY A 68 -1.62 -6.74 9.65
CA GLY A 68 -1.60 -5.71 8.62
C GLY A 68 -0.78 -6.09 7.38
N THR A 69 -0.87 -5.27 6.35
CA THR A 69 -0.24 -5.56 5.05
C THR A 69 1.28 -5.51 5.08
N ARG A 70 1.90 -4.62 5.87
CA ARG A 70 3.37 -4.49 5.93
C ARG A 70 4.03 -5.79 6.39
N GLU A 71 3.63 -6.32 7.53
CA GLU A 71 4.19 -7.56 8.08
C GLU A 71 3.92 -8.75 7.17
N ILE A 72 2.70 -8.83 6.61
CA ILE A 72 2.31 -9.91 5.71
C ILE A 72 3.16 -9.89 4.43
N PHE A 73 3.33 -8.74 3.80
CA PHE A 73 4.11 -8.65 2.56
C PHE A 73 5.60 -8.86 2.79
N ALA A 74 6.17 -8.32 3.87
CA ALA A 74 7.54 -8.62 4.26
C ALA A 74 7.76 -10.13 4.41
N HIS A 75 6.81 -10.85 5.03
CA HIS A 75 6.89 -12.30 5.13
C HIS A 75 6.78 -13.03 3.78
N LEU A 76 5.92 -12.55 2.89
CA LEU A 76 5.66 -13.19 1.59
C LEU A 76 6.76 -12.89 0.55
N GLN A 77 7.51 -11.81 0.70
CA GLN A 77 8.59 -11.41 -0.21
C GLN A 77 9.76 -12.40 -0.27
N GLU A 78 10.01 -13.15 0.80
CA GLU A 78 11.10 -14.13 0.87
C GLU A 78 10.83 -15.42 0.06
N ARG A 79 9.66 -15.52 -0.60
CA ARG A 79 9.22 -16.75 -1.29
C ARG A 79 9.35 -16.65 -2.80
N GLU A 80 9.87 -17.72 -3.41
CA GLU A 80 9.92 -17.88 -4.86
C GLU A 80 8.50 -17.90 -5.46
N PRO A 81 8.21 -17.11 -6.51
CA PRO A 81 6.91 -17.12 -7.17
C PRO A 81 6.57 -18.47 -7.80
N SER A 82 5.28 -18.80 -7.86
CA SER A 82 4.80 -20.00 -8.57
C SER A 82 5.25 -20.03 -10.03
N ARG A 83 5.50 -21.23 -10.56
CA ARG A 83 5.80 -21.46 -12.00
C ARG A 83 4.74 -20.86 -12.94
N TYR A 84 3.52 -20.65 -12.46
CA TYR A 84 2.42 -20.05 -13.22
C TYR A 84 2.27 -18.54 -13.03
N ALA A 85 2.98 -17.94 -12.06
CA ALA A 85 2.81 -16.54 -11.69
C ALA A 85 3.01 -15.62 -12.91
N ALA A 86 4.03 -15.85 -13.73
CA ALA A 86 4.28 -15.05 -14.94
C ALA A 86 3.18 -15.17 -16.01
N ALA A 87 2.50 -16.32 -16.11
CA ALA A 87 1.40 -16.53 -17.05
C ALA A 87 0.10 -15.91 -16.53
N HIS A 88 -0.17 -16.05 -15.23
CA HIS A 88 -1.27 -15.38 -14.55
C HIS A 88 -1.11 -13.86 -14.66
N ARG A 89 0.09 -13.30 -14.44
CA ARG A 89 0.39 -11.88 -14.62
C ARG A 89 0.10 -11.37 -16.03
N ARG A 90 0.50 -12.12 -17.06
CA ARG A 90 0.24 -11.74 -18.47
C ARG A 90 -1.25 -11.77 -18.79
N ARG A 91 -1.96 -12.80 -18.32
CA ARG A 91 -3.41 -12.92 -18.55
C ARG A 91 -4.19 -11.87 -17.74
N PHE A 92 -3.73 -11.56 -16.54
CA PHE A 92 -4.23 -10.47 -15.70
C PHE A 92 -4.09 -9.11 -16.41
N ALA A 93 -2.90 -8.80 -16.92
CA ALA A 93 -2.66 -7.56 -17.69
C ALA A 93 -3.51 -7.48 -18.98
N ALA A 94 -3.77 -8.62 -19.63
CA ALA A 94 -4.63 -8.70 -20.81
C ALA A 94 -6.13 -8.46 -20.50
N HIS A 95 -6.53 -8.47 -19.23
CA HIS A 95 -7.89 -8.15 -18.76
C HIS A 95 -7.97 -6.81 -17.99
N ARG A 96 -6.95 -5.94 -18.11
CA ARG A 96 -6.83 -4.66 -17.40
C ARG A 96 -8.07 -3.76 -17.62
N ASP A 97 -8.59 -3.70 -18.85
CA ASP A 97 -9.77 -2.90 -19.20
C ASP A 97 -11.06 -3.40 -18.50
N ALA A 98 -11.13 -4.69 -18.14
CA ALA A 98 -12.27 -5.25 -17.40
C ALA A 98 -12.22 -4.97 -15.89
N ARG A 99 -11.10 -4.46 -15.36
CA ARG A 99 -10.90 -4.17 -13.92
C ARG A 99 -10.40 -2.75 -13.63
N GLU A 100 -10.46 -1.83 -14.59
CA GLU A 100 -10.09 -0.42 -14.40
C GLU A 100 -10.83 0.28 -13.24
N SER A 101 -11.89 -0.34 -12.72
CA SER A 101 -12.66 0.09 -11.54
C SER A 101 -12.32 -0.61 -10.21
N ASP A 102 -11.39 -1.57 -10.15
CA ASP A 102 -11.18 -2.40 -8.96
C ASP A 102 -9.84 -2.16 -8.24
N VAL A 103 -9.94 -1.70 -6.99
CA VAL A 103 -8.85 -1.27 -6.09
C VAL A 103 -7.74 -2.32 -5.85
N PRO A 104 -8.00 -3.64 -5.79
CA PRO A 104 -6.96 -4.66 -5.53
C PRO A 104 -5.93 -4.78 -6.65
N GLY A 105 -6.37 -4.72 -7.92
CA GLY A 105 -5.44 -4.79 -9.05
C GLY A 105 -4.49 -3.58 -9.14
N GLN A 106 -4.91 -2.45 -8.56
CA GLN A 106 -4.10 -1.25 -8.47
C GLN A 106 -3.03 -1.34 -7.37
N LEU A 107 -3.28 -2.10 -6.29
CA LEU A 107 -2.33 -2.32 -5.19
C LEU A 107 -1.21 -3.33 -5.54
N LEU A 108 -1.31 -4.11 -6.62
CA LEU A 108 -0.30 -5.12 -6.97
C LEU A 108 0.65 -4.70 -8.08
N GLU A 109 0.20 -3.86 -9.01
CA GLU A 109 1.14 -3.08 -9.83
C GLU A 109 2.03 -2.21 -8.93
N TYR A 110 1.50 -1.78 -7.79
CA TYR A 110 2.14 -0.95 -6.78
C TYR A 110 3.28 -1.67 -6.01
N PHE A 111 3.15 -2.96 -5.61
CA PHE A 111 4.25 -3.71 -4.95
C PHE A 111 5.30 -4.30 -5.91
N ARG A 112 5.06 -4.27 -7.23
CA ARG A 112 6.02 -4.76 -8.25
C ARG A 112 6.86 -3.66 -8.89
N GLY A 113 6.72 -2.41 -8.46
CA GLY A 113 7.59 -1.32 -8.89
C GLY A 113 9.00 -1.55 -8.37
N ASN A 114 9.85 -2.18 -9.18
CA ASN A 114 11.29 -2.41 -8.95
C ASN A 114 12.11 -1.10 -9.03
N ASP A 115 11.71 -0.05 -8.31
CA ASP A 115 12.61 1.08 -8.07
C ASP A 115 13.21 0.88 -6.69
N GLU A 116 14.43 0.32 -6.65
CA GLU A 116 15.20 0.14 -5.41
C GLU A 116 15.40 1.53 -4.77
N LEU A 117 14.73 1.77 -3.63
CA LEU A 117 15.02 2.94 -2.81
C LEU A 117 16.47 2.81 -2.32
N GLU A 118 17.21 3.89 -2.41
CA GLU A 118 18.62 3.93 -2.07
C GLU A 118 18.82 4.63 -0.72
N ALA A 119 19.65 4.04 0.14
CA ALA A 119 20.10 4.72 1.36
C ALA A 119 20.90 5.98 1.01
N ALA A 120 20.63 7.08 1.71
CA ALA A 120 21.37 8.33 1.56
C ALA A 120 21.48 9.15 2.86
N ASP A 121 22.68 9.68 3.11
CA ASP A 121 22.96 10.64 4.17
C ASP A 121 22.71 12.07 3.67
N GLY A 122 22.02 12.89 4.47
CA GLY A 122 21.75 14.31 4.15
C GLY A 122 20.62 14.93 4.98
N SER A 123 20.31 16.21 4.80
CA SER A 123 19.25 16.88 5.58
C SER A 123 17.93 17.01 4.81
N VAL A 124 16.82 17.24 5.51
CA VAL A 124 15.50 17.52 4.88
C VAL A 124 15.59 18.70 3.91
N ALA A 125 16.43 19.68 4.20
CA ALA A 125 16.60 20.87 3.37
C ALA A 125 17.17 20.55 1.98
N GLU A 126 18.00 19.51 1.87
CA GLU A 126 18.65 19.06 0.64
C GLU A 126 17.79 18.09 -0.18
N ALA A 127 16.67 17.61 0.36
CA ALA A 127 15.82 16.64 -0.32
C ALA A 127 14.94 17.32 -1.38
N GLU A 128 14.98 16.86 -2.62
CA GLU A 128 14.15 17.38 -3.71
C GLU A 128 12.90 16.50 -3.88
N VAL A 129 11.74 17.12 -4.07
CA VAL A 129 10.51 16.39 -4.43
C VAL A 129 10.18 16.73 -5.87
N VAL A 130 10.01 15.71 -6.71
CA VAL A 130 9.77 15.85 -8.15
C VAL A 130 8.53 15.06 -8.52
N ASP A 131 7.56 15.69 -9.19
CA ASP A 131 6.47 14.97 -9.84
C ASP A 131 6.97 14.25 -11.08
N VAL A 132 6.70 12.95 -11.19
CA VAL A 132 7.02 12.10 -12.35
C VAL A 132 5.72 11.53 -12.93
N PRO A 133 4.97 12.32 -13.74
CA PRO A 133 3.64 11.91 -14.24
C PRO A 133 3.65 10.61 -15.04
N GLN A 134 4.73 10.32 -15.76
CA GLN A 134 4.90 9.09 -16.54
C GLN A 134 4.91 7.84 -15.65
N ALA A 135 5.32 8.00 -14.39
CA ALA A 135 5.33 6.95 -13.35
C ALA A 135 4.18 7.13 -12.34
N SER A 136 3.34 8.15 -12.50
CA SER A 136 2.21 8.46 -11.62
C SER A 136 2.60 8.53 -10.13
N ARG A 137 3.70 9.22 -9.84
CA ARG A 137 4.22 9.37 -8.47
C ARG A 137 5.01 10.66 -8.32
N TYR A 138 5.06 11.16 -7.09
CA TYR A 138 6.12 12.07 -6.66
C TYR A 138 7.31 11.26 -6.17
N GLU A 139 8.51 11.70 -6.49
CA GLU A 139 9.77 11.11 -6.05
C GLU A 139 10.46 12.05 -5.09
N LEU A 140 10.88 11.52 -3.94
CA LEU A 140 11.76 12.18 -3.00
C LEU A 140 13.19 11.76 -3.30
N ARG A 141 14.04 12.72 -3.63
CA ARG A 141 15.43 12.50 -4.02
C ARG A 141 16.41 13.21 -3.09
N LEU A 142 17.53 12.57 -2.78
CA LEU A 142 18.60 13.15 -1.97
C LEU A 142 19.95 12.86 -2.64
N GLY A 143 20.68 13.92 -3.01
CA GLY A 143 21.91 13.76 -3.80
C GLY A 143 21.69 13.01 -5.13
N GLY A 144 20.50 13.16 -5.73
CA GLY A 144 20.10 12.48 -6.97
C GLY A 144 19.57 11.05 -6.80
N ARG A 145 19.72 10.45 -5.61
CA ARG A 145 19.21 9.10 -5.30
C ARG A 145 17.73 9.12 -4.97
N LEU A 146 16.99 8.09 -5.36
CA LEU A 146 15.58 7.94 -5.00
C LEU A 146 15.48 7.37 -3.59
N ILE A 147 14.92 8.15 -2.65
CA ILE A 147 14.86 7.78 -1.22
C ILE A 147 13.43 7.68 -0.68
N GLY A 148 12.44 8.00 -1.50
CA GLY A 148 11.02 7.87 -1.16
C GLY A 148 10.12 8.23 -2.32
N LEU A 149 8.84 7.88 -2.22
CA LEU A 149 7.86 8.16 -3.26
C LEU A 149 6.44 8.31 -2.70
N ALA A 150 5.61 9.09 -3.39
CA ALA A 150 4.18 9.19 -3.13
C ALA A 150 3.42 8.89 -4.43
N ALA A 151 2.87 7.68 -4.53
CA ALA A 151 2.16 7.22 -5.71
C ALA A 151 0.73 7.78 -5.76
N TYR A 152 0.29 8.18 -6.94
CA TYR A 152 -1.02 8.75 -7.16
C TYR A 152 -1.71 8.24 -8.42
N ARG A 153 -3.01 8.52 -8.54
CA ARG A 153 -3.75 8.45 -9.82
C ARG A 153 -4.50 9.74 -10.04
N ARG A 154 -4.45 10.29 -11.26
CA ARG A 154 -5.24 11.48 -11.66
C ARG A 154 -6.40 11.08 -12.56
N ARG A 155 -7.60 11.57 -12.26
CA ARG A 155 -8.79 11.38 -13.11
C ARG A 155 -9.84 12.46 -12.82
N ASN A 156 -10.40 13.06 -13.86
CA ASN A 156 -11.54 13.99 -13.75
C ASN A 156 -11.33 15.12 -12.73
N GLY A 157 -10.15 15.76 -12.72
CA GLY A 157 -9.84 16.83 -11.77
C GLY A 157 -9.58 16.34 -10.33
N ARG A 158 -9.46 15.03 -10.11
CA ARG A 158 -9.10 14.42 -8.84
C ARG A 158 -7.73 13.80 -8.87
N ILE A 159 -7.06 13.77 -7.72
CA ILE A 159 -5.83 13.04 -7.48
C ILE A 159 -5.99 12.12 -6.26
N ALA A 160 -5.90 10.82 -6.48
CA ALA A 160 -5.94 9.83 -5.42
C ALA A 160 -4.52 9.45 -5.01
N PHE A 161 -4.10 9.83 -3.80
CA PHE A 161 -2.83 9.36 -3.25
C PHE A 161 -3.03 7.96 -2.68
N THR A 162 -2.30 7.00 -3.22
CA THR A 162 -2.52 5.57 -2.96
C THR A 162 -1.50 4.98 -2.01
N HIS A 163 -0.29 5.53 -2.00
CA HIS A 163 0.76 5.13 -1.07
C HIS A 163 1.82 6.21 -0.91
N THR A 164 2.49 6.20 0.23
CA THR A 164 3.70 6.97 0.49
C THR A 164 4.71 6.10 1.20
N GLU A 165 5.94 6.08 0.68
CA GLU A 165 7.06 5.31 1.20
C GLU A 165 8.30 6.19 1.29
N VAL A 166 9.12 5.96 2.29
CA VAL A 166 10.46 6.52 2.44
C VAL A 166 11.35 5.38 2.89
N ASP A 167 12.57 5.33 2.38
CA ASP A 167 13.56 4.33 2.76
C ASP A 167 13.72 4.25 4.30
N GLU A 168 13.83 3.05 4.84
CA GLU A 168 13.87 2.82 6.29
C GLU A 168 15.07 3.51 6.96
N SER A 169 16.21 3.64 6.26
CA SER A 169 17.39 4.37 6.77
C SER A 169 17.16 5.89 6.84
N CYS A 170 16.10 6.38 6.20
CA CYS A 170 15.69 7.77 6.12
C CYS A 170 14.45 8.09 6.98
N GLU A 171 13.85 7.11 7.65
CA GLU A 171 12.71 7.31 8.55
C GLU A 171 13.05 8.20 9.76
N GLY A 172 12.03 8.79 10.39
CA GLY A 172 12.19 9.64 11.58
C GLY A 172 12.81 11.02 11.34
N ARG A 173 13.24 11.33 10.11
CA ARG A 173 13.89 12.60 9.74
C ARG A 173 12.92 13.67 9.22
N GLY A 174 11.61 13.38 9.12
CA GLY A 174 10.60 14.32 8.58
C GLY A 174 10.50 14.33 7.05
N LEU A 175 11.18 13.41 6.38
CA LEU A 175 11.24 13.29 4.91
C LEU A 175 9.88 12.92 4.29
N GLY A 176 9.12 12.02 4.94
CA GLY A 176 7.76 11.69 4.50
C GLY A 176 6.80 12.88 4.58
N SER A 177 6.94 13.72 5.61
CA SER A 177 6.16 14.95 5.76
C SER A 177 6.46 15.94 4.65
N ARG A 178 7.73 16.17 4.31
CA ARG A 178 8.13 17.04 3.17
C ARG A 178 7.55 16.54 1.86
N LEU A 179 7.57 15.23 1.63
CA LEU A 179 7.00 14.61 0.43
C LEU A 179 5.48 14.80 0.35
N ALA A 180 4.76 14.57 1.45
CA ALA A 180 3.31 14.80 1.52
C ALA A 180 2.96 16.29 1.33
N GLU A 181 3.70 17.17 1.99
CA GLU A 181 3.53 18.63 1.88
C GLU A 181 3.64 19.09 0.43
N ALA A 182 4.73 18.71 -0.26
CA ALA A 182 4.96 19.08 -1.65
C ALA A 182 3.85 18.56 -2.57
N ALA A 183 3.50 17.27 -2.43
CA ALA A 183 2.46 16.65 -3.26
C ALA A 183 1.07 17.27 -3.07
N LEU A 184 0.70 17.61 -1.83
CA LEU A 184 -0.57 18.28 -1.51
C LEU A 184 -0.57 19.75 -1.92
N ALA A 185 0.56 20.45 -1.77
CA ALA A 185 0.72 21.82 -2.24
C ALA A 185 0.57 21.91 -3.77
N ASP A 186 1.09 20.94 -4.51
CA ASP A 186 0.91 20.89 -5.97
C ASP A 186 -0.53 20.57 -6.34
N ALA A 187 -1.19 19.63 -5.65
CA ALA A 187 -2.63 19.39 -5.82
C ALA A 187 -3.46 20.66 -5.57
N LEU A 188 -3.11 21.47 -4.58
CA LEU A 188 -3.74 22.78 -4.32
C LEU A 188 -3.53 23.77 -5.46
N LYS A 189 -2.28 23.91 -5.95
CA LYS A 189 -1.96 24.83 -7.07
C LYS A 189 -2.68 24.43 -8.35
N GLU A 190 -2.80 23.14 -8.60
CA GLU A 190 -3.50 22.58 -9.75
C GLU A 190 -5.03 22.56 -9.57
N ASN A 191 -5.53 22.96 -8.40
CA ASN A 191 -6.95 22.98 -8.06
C ASN A 191 -7.61 21.59 -8.19
N LEU A 192 -6.89 20.55 -7.75
CA LEU A 192 -7.32 19.16 -7.77
C LEU A 192 -8.01 18.77 -6.45
N GLU A 193 -9.06 17.97 -6.57
CA GLU A 193 -9.69 17.29 -5.43
C GLU A 193 -8.85 16.07 -5.00
N VAL A 194 -8.45 16.00 -3.74
CA VAL A 194 -7.61 14.94 -3.18
C VAL A 194 -8.46 13.80 -2.64
N VAL A 195 -8.15 12.57 -3.04
CA VAL A 195 -8.71 11.34 -2.45
C VAL A 195 -7.60 10.63 -1.66
N PRO A 196 -7.55 10.75 -0.32
CA PRO A 196 -6.43 10.26 0.48
C PRO A 196 -6.59 8.76 0.82
N LEU A 197 -6.38 7.88 -0.16
CA LEU A 197 -6.46 6.43 0.06
C LEU A 197 -5.26 5.90 0.87
N CYS A 198 -4.11 6.55 0.76
CA CYS A 198 -2.94 6.29 1.59
C CYS A 198 -3.20 6.74 3.05
N PRO A 199 -3.08 5.85 4.05
CA PRO A 199 -3.27 6.22 5.45
C PRO A 199 -2.30 7.32 5.92
N PHE A 200 -1.07 7.35 5.40
CA PHE A 200 -0.09 8.38 5.74
C PHE A 200 -0.53 9.77 5.27
N ILE A 201 -1.01 9.89 4.03
CA ILE A 201 -1.53 11.15 3.49
C ILE A 201 -2.81 11.57 4.21
N ALA A 202 -3.72 10.64 4.51
CA ALA A 202 -4.92 10.92 5.29
C ALA A 202 -4.55 11.50 6.67
N TYR A 203 -3.64 10.83 7.38
CA TYR A 203 -3.13 11.30 8.68
C TYR A 203 -2.42 12.66 8.58
N TYR A 204 -1.64 12.89 7.53
CA TYR A 204 -0.99 14.18 7.28
C TYR A 204 -2.04 15.29 7.14
N ILE A 205 -3.09 15.10 6.32
CA ILE A 205 -4.18 16.07 6.15
C ILE A 205 -4.91 16.34 7.48
N GLU A 206 -5.12 15.32 8.33
CA GLU A 206 -5.70 15.52 9.66
C GLU A 206 -4.86 16.44 10.55
N LYS A 207 -3.53 16.37 10.44
CA LYS A 207 -2.59 17.23 11.18
C LYS A 207 -2.37 18.60 10.55
N HIS A 208 -2.76 18.77 9.29
CA HIS A 208 -2.57 19.98 8.48
C HIS A 208 -3.90 20.47 7.90
N PRO A 209 -4.74 21.17 8.71
CA PRO A 209 -6.09 21.56 8.34
C PRO A 209 -6.22 22.39 7.06
N GLU A 210 -5.16 23.10 6.66
CA GLU A 210 -5.06 23.85 5.41
C GLU A 210 -5.33 23.01 4.16
N TYR A 211 -5.11 21.69 4.23
CA TYR A 211 -5.36 20.75 3.14
C TYR A 211 -6.74 20.07 3.21
N GLN A 212 -7.51 20.23 4.30
CA GLN A 212 -8.83 19.61 4.41
C GLN A 212 -9.80 20.08 3.33
N GLN A 213 -9.64 21.32 2.85
CA GLN A 213 -10.44 21.87 1.77
C GLN A 213 -10.24 21.16 0.42
N LEU A 214 -9.13 20.44 0.25
CA LEU A 214 -8.86 19.67 -0.96
C LEU A 214 -9.57 18.33 -0.97
N VAL A 215 -9.97 17.81 0.19
CA VAL A 215 -10.48 16.44 0.29
C VAL A 215 -11.79 16.33 -0.48
N ALA A 216 -11.82 15.43 -1.47
CA ALA A 216 -12.99 15.12 -2.27
C ALA A 216 -14.14 14.69 -1.35
N ARG A 217 -15.33 15.24 -1.59
CA ARG A 217 -16.55 14.92 -0.83
C ARG A 217 -17.33 13.77 -1.44
#